data_AF-A0A0L8G3W2-F1
#
_entry.id   AF-A0A0L8G3W2-F1
#
_cell.length_a   1.000
_cell.length_b   1.000
_cell.length_c   1.000
_cell.angle_alpha   90.00
_cell.angle_beta   90.00
_cell.angle_gamma   90.00
#
_symmetry.space_group_name_H-M   'P 1'
#
loop_
_entity.id
_entity.type
_entity.pdbx_description
1 polymer ?
#
loop_
_entity_poly.entity_id
_entity_poly.type
_entity_poly.pdbx_seq_one_letter_code
_entity_poly.pdbx_strand_id
1 'polypeptide(L)'
;MEGQLGVYKTIISSTESERGGLFFLDAPGGTGKTFVINFLLAKLRQMKHITKAVASSGIAATLLSGSCTAHSCFKLPLDLSKKEKANSNISRGSIKGKLLGECRLIIWDEVTVSHKVSFGALDMALQDLKHITMLMGDATVLLAADFRQTLPVVPKATRADEVNASIKSSYLWSSVQKLRLTTN
;
A
#
# COMPACT_ATOMS: atom_id res chain seq x y z
N MET A 1 16.86 -0.71 -16.63
CA MET A 1 17.38 0.18 -15.56
C MET A 1 16.67 1.54 -15.51
N GLU A 2 16.37 2.18 -16.66
CA GLU A 2 15.67 3.49 -16.68
C GLU A 2 14.29 3.50 -16.01
N GLY A 3 13.44 2.49 -16.25
CA GLY A 3 12.11 2.42 -15.62
C GLY A 3 12.16 2.36 -14.09
N GLN A 4 13.08 1.56 -13.54
CA GLN A 4 13.29 1.45 -12.08
C GLN A 4 13.80 2.78 -11.48
N LEU A 5 14.72 3.46 -12.17
CA LEU A 5 15.21 4.77 -11.76
C LEU A 5 14.11 5.83 -11.79
N GLY A 6 13.22 5.80 -12.79
CA GLY A 6 12.06 6.67 -12.88
C GLY A 6 11.14 6.51 -11.66
N VAL A 7 10.74 5.27 -11.35
CA VAL A 7 9.94 4.95 -10.16
C VAL A 7 10.61 5.46 -8.89
N TYR A 8 11.90 5.16 -8.71
CA TYR A 8 12.66 5.60 -7.55
C TYR A 8 12.63 7.12 -7.39
N LYS A 9 12.95 7.88 -8.45
CA LYS A 9 12.96 9.34 -8.42
C LYS A 9 11.59 9.92 -8.09
N THR A 10 10.52 9.39 -8.71
CA THR A 10 9.15 9.85 -8.46
C THR A 10 8.75 9.67 -6.99
N ILE A 11 9.01 8.49 -6.42
CA ILE A 11 8.60 8.19 -5.04
C ILE A 11 9.43 8.99 -4.03
N ILE A 12 10.75 9.07 -4.21
CA ILE A 12 11.61 9.90 -3.35
C ILE A 12 11.17 11.36 -3.41
N SER A 13 10.96 11.93 -4.60
CA SER A 13 10.52 13.32 -4.75
C SER A 13 9.17 13.58 -4.07
N SER A 14 8.22 12.65 -4.20
CA SER A 14 6.90 12.75 -3.54
C SER A 14 7.06 12.74 -2.02
N THR A 15 7.87 11.83 -1.48
CA THR A 15 8.13 11.70 -0.04
C THR A 15 8.84 12.93 0.54
N GLU A 16 9.82 13.49 -0.17
CA GLU A 16 10.59 14.67 0.26
C GLU A 16 9.80 15.97 0.16
N SER A 17 8.90 16.08 -0.83
CA SER A 17 8.09 17.29 -1.02
C SER A 17 6.98 17.47 0.03
N GLU A 18 6.74 16.44 0.86
CA GLU A 18 5.67 16.40 1.87
C GLU A 18 4.27 16.74 1.30
N ARG A 19 4.03 16.45 0.01
CA ARG A 19 2.72 16.60 -0.66
C ARG A 19 1.93 15.29 -0.74
N GLY A 20 2.43 14.25 -0.06
CA GLY A 20 1.94 12.89 -0.17
C GLY A 20 1.93 12.37 -1.60
N GLY A 21 1.09 11.35 -1.82
CA GLY A 21 0.79 10.84 -3.14
C GLY A 21 0.39 9.37 -3.12
N LEU A 22 -0.49 8.98 -4.02
CA LEU A 22 -0.97 7.60 -4.14
C LEU A 22 -0.52 7.02 -5.48
N PHE A 23 0.34 6.02 -5.43
CA PHE A 23 0.97 5.42 -6.60
C PHE A 23 0.65 3.93 -6.71
N PHE A 24 0.55 3.45 -7.95
CA PHE A 24 0.49 2.02 -8.24
C PHE A 24 1.62 1.61 -9.18
N LEU A 25 2.48 0.71 -8.72
CA LEU A 25 3.54 0.09 -9.48
C LEU A 25 3.05 -1.21 -10.10
N ASP A 26 2.76 -1.16 -11.39
CA ASP A 26 2.51 -2.33 -12.23
C ASP A 26 3.87 -2.96 -12.59
N ALA A 27 4.17 -4.08 -11.95
CA ALA A 27 5.46 -4.74 -12.08
C ALA A 27 5.27 -6.25 -12.25
N PRO A 28 5.31 -6.79 -13.50
CA PRO A 28 5.28 -8.22 -13.74
C PRO A 28 6.43 -8.95 -13.05
N GLY A 29 6.26 -10.25 -12.87
CA GLY A 29 7.31 -11.12 -12.34
C GLY A 29 8.63 -10.96 -13.12
N GLY A 30 9.74 -10.82 -12.39
CA GLY A 30 11.08 -10.63 -12.97
C GLY A 30 11.52 -9.19 -13.17
N THR A 31 10.64 -8.19 -13.08
CA THR A 31 10.99 -6.78 -13.41
C THR A 31 11.76 -6.02 -12.33
N GLY A 32 12.16 -6.68 -11.23
CA GLY A 32 12.89 -6.06 -10.12
C GLY A 32 12.04 -5.23 -9.15
N LYS A 33 10.72 -5.47 -9.07
CA LYS A 33 9.80 -4.85 -8.08
C LYS A 33 10.40 -4.83 -6.67
N THR A 34 10.80 -6.00 -6.17
CA THR A 34 11.35 -6.19 -4.81
C THR A 34 12.65 -5.41 -4.62
N PHE A 35 13.50 -5.33 -5.64
CA PHE A 35 14.72 -4.52 -5.59
C PHE A 35 14.39 -3.03 -5.42
N VAL A 36 13.48 -2.48 -6.22
CA VAL A 36 13.07 -1.07 -6.12
C VAL A 36 12.46 -0.76 -4.76
N ILE A 37 11.56 -1.61 -4.27
CA ILE A 37 10.94 -1.46 -2.95
C ILE A 37 11.98 -1.45 -1.83
N ASN A 38 12.89 -2.44 -1.81
CA ASN A 38 13.91 -2.53 -0.78
C ASN A 38 14.89 -1.34 -0.85
N PHE A 39 15.22 -0.88 -2.06
CA PHE A 39 16.08 0.28 -2.25
C PHE A 39 15.43 1.59 -1.76
N LEU A 40 14.14 1.80 -2.03
CA LEU A 40 13.37 2.93 -1.49
C LEU A 40 13.36 2.92 0.04
N LEU A 41 13.07 1.77 0.65
CA LEU A 41 13.07 1.61 2.11
C LEU A 41 14.46 1.89 2.70
N ALA A 42 15.52 1.35 2.10
CA ALA A 42 16.88 1.58 2.56
C ALA A 42 17.27 3.07 2.46
N LYS A 43 16.95 3.73 1.35
CA LYS A 43 17.26 5.15 1.13
C LYS A 43 16.56 6.05 2.15
N LEU A 44 15.26 5.87 2.35
CA LEU A 44 14.50 6.72 3.28
C LEU A 44 14.87 6.46 4.74
N ARG A 45 15.22 5.21 5.10
CA ARG A 45 15.79 4.91 6.42
C ARG A 45 17.15 5.59 6.62
N GLN A 46 18.01 5.63 5.60
CA GLN A 46 19.27 6.39 5.64
C GLN A 46 19.02 7.88 5.93
N MET A 47 17.92 8.42 5.40
CA MET A 47 17.48 9.81 5.60
C MET A 47 16.73 10.02 6.93
N LYS A 48 16.66 8.99 7.79
CA LYS A 48 15.94 8.98 9.08
C LYS A 48 14.42 9.17 8.96
N HIS A 49 13.84 8.89 7.80
CA HIS A 49 12.39 8.89 7.64
C HIS A 49 11.78 7.58 8.13
N ILE A 50 10.60 7.69 8.73
CA ILE A 50 9.81 6.53 9.12
C ILE A 50 9.09 6.02 7.87
N THR A 51 9.37 4.76 7.53
CA THR A 51 8.76 4.06 6.39
C THR A 51 8.15 2.76 6.84
N LYS A 52 7.04 2.35 6.23
CA LYS A 52 6.39 1.06 6.52
C LYS A 52 6.16 0.26 5.25
N ALA A 53 6.71 -0.95 5.21
CA ALA A 53 6.39 -1.93 4.18
C ALA A 53 5.44 -2.99 4.75
N VAL A 54 4.43 -3.35 3.97
CA VAL A 54 3.50 -4.44 4.25
C VAL A 54 3.25 -5.25 3.00
N ALA A 55 2.77 -6.48 3.18
CA ALA A 55 2.28 -7.30 2.08
C ALA A 55 0.88 -7.87 2.38
N SER A 56 0.14 -8.27 1.35
CA SER A 56 -1.18 -8.88 1.54
C SER A 56 -1.12 -10.28 2.17
N SER A 57 -0.06 -11.06 1.89
CA SER A 57 0.14 -12.42 2.41
C SER A 57 1.38 -12.53 3.30
N GLY A 58 1.40 -13.53 4.17
CA GLY A 58 2.56 -13.79 5.06
C GLY A 58 3.83 -14.15 4.28
N ILE A 59 3.69 -14.92 3.19
CA ILE A 59 4.81 -15.31 2.33
C ILE A 59 5.39 -14.10 1.59
N ALA A 60 4.55 -13.21 1.05
CA ALA A 60 5.04 -11.99 0.41
C ALA A 60 5.74 -11.06 1.41
N ALA A 61 5.29 -11.03 2.67
CA ALA A 61 5.91 -10.22 3.71
C ALA A 61 7.35 -10.68 4.04
N THR A 62 7.68 -11.97 3.92
CA THR A 62 9.06 -12.42 4.22
C THR A 62 10.09 -11.89 3.23
N LEU A 63 9.67 -11.50 2.03
CA LEU A 63 10.55 -10.94 0.98
C LEU A 63 10.90 -9.47 1.19
N LEU A 64 10.21 -8.79 2.12
CA LEU A 64 10.39 -7.39 2.43
C LEU A 64 10.95 -7.22 3.85
N SER A 65 12.13 -6.59 3.96
CA SER A 65 12.85 -6.50 5.22
C SER A 65 12.10 -5.70 6.29
N GLY A 66 11.75 -6.38 7.39
CA GLY A 66 11.00 -5.79 8.51
C GLY A 66 9.51 -5.57 8.22
N SER A 67 8.98 -6.23 7.19
CA SER A 67 7.57 -6.13 6.84
C SER A 67 6.70 -7.09 7.64
N CYS A 68 5.40 -6.82 7.64
CA CYS A 68 4.39 -7.71 8.17
C CYS A 68 3.18 -7.69 7.24
N THR A 69 2.19 -8.56 7.49
CA THR A 69 0.96 -8.52 6.70
C THR A 69 0.21 -7.20 6.92
N ALA A 70 -0.45 -6.68 5.88
CA ALA A 70 -1.24 -5.44 5.97
C ALA A 70 -2.31 -5.53 7.07
N HIS A 71 -2.95 -6.70 7.20
CA HIS A 71 -3.92 -6.99 8.26
C HIS A 71 -3.33 -6.80 9.66
N SER A 72 -2.16 -7.40 9.94
CA SER A 72 -1.50 -7.25 11.25
C SER A 72 -0.96 -5.83 11.46
N CYS A 73 -0.38 -5.23 10.41
CA CYS A 73 0.17 -3.89 10.46
C CYS A 73 -0.89 -2.86 10.83
N PHE A 74 -1.98 -2.81 10.06
CA PHE A 74 -3.00 -1.77 10.18
C PHE A 74 -4.20 -2.21 11.02
N LYS A 75 -4.16 -3.41 11.64
CA LYS A 75 -5.28 -3.97 12.42
C LYS A 75 -6.60 -3.92 11.65
N LEU A 76 -6.54 -4.34 10.39
CA LEU A 76 -7.70 -4.39 9.51
C LEU A 76 -8.59 -5.57 9.90
N PRO A 77 -9.92 -5.44 9.87
CA PRO A 77 -10.82 -6.56 10.11
C PRO A 77 -10.68 -7.62 9.01
N LEU A 78 -10.75 -8.90 9.42
CA LEU A 78 -10.58 -10.04 8.52
C LEU A 78 -11.86 -10.34 7.71
N ASP A 79 -13.04 -10.10 8.28
CA ASP A 79 -14.31 -10.27 7.58
C ASP A 79 -14.77 -8.95 6.94
N LEU A 80 -14.49 -8.84 5.65
CA LEU A 80 -14.79 -7.68 4.81
C LEU A 80 -15.87 -7.97 3.76
N SER A 81 -16.28 -9.24 3.66
CA SER A 81 -17.15 -9.74 2.58
C SER A 81 -18.56 -9.13 2.57
N LYS A 82 -18.98 -8.53 3.68
CA LYS A 82 -20.33 -7.97 3.88
C LYS A 82 -20.33 -6.50 4.32
N LYS A 83 -19.18 -5.81 4.28
CA LYS A 83 -19.04 -4.45 4.81
C LYS A 83 -18.75 -3.46 3.70
N GLU A 84 -19.56 -2.41 3.60
CA GLU A 84 -19.28 -1.28 2.71
C GLU A 84 -18.11 -0.42 3.23
N LYS A 85 -17.90 -0.43 4.55
CA LYS A 85 -16.86 0.35 5.23
C LYS A 85 -16.27 -0.44 6.40
N ALA A 86 -14.95 -0.31 6.60
CA ALA A 86 -14.26 -0.87 7.76
C ALA A 86 -13.34 0.19 8.37
N ASN A 87 -13.16 0.12 9.68
CA ASN A 87 -12.22 0.97 10.40
C ASN A 87 -11.02 0.12 10.85
N SER A 88 -9.85 0.73 10.89
CA SER A 88 -8.67 0.14 11.53
C SER A 88 -8.81 0.24 13.06
N ASN A 89 -8.49 -0.82 13.79
CA ASN A 89 -8.50 -0.80 15.27
C ASN A 89 -7.17 -0.30 15.86
N ILE A 90 -6.62 0.78 15.31
CA ILE A 90 -5.37 1.41 15.78
C ILE A 90 -5.71 2.61 16.66
N SER A 91 -5.33 2.54 17.94
CA SER A 91 -5.43 3.70 18.84
C SER A 91 -4.30 4.69 18.58
N ARG A 92 -4.64 5.97 18.52
CA ARG A 92 -3.69 7.10 18.37
C ARG A 92 -2.60 7.10 19.44
N GLY A 93 -2.97 6.80 20.69
CA GLY A 93 -2.04 6.75 21.82
C GLY A 93 -1.06 5.56 21.79
N SER A 94 -1.32 4.56 20.96
CA SER A 94 -0.46 3.38 20.85
C SER A 94 0.86 3.69 20.13
N ILE A 95 1.93 2.97 20.47
CA ILE A 95 3.24 3.09 19.80
C ILE A 95 3.08 2.95 18.27
N LYS A 96 2.27 2.00 17.83
CA LYS A 96 1.96 1.77 16.41
C LYS A 96 1.24 2.96 15.77
N GLY A 97 0.27 3.55 16.48
CA GLY A 97 -0.45 4.74 16.02
C GLY A 97 0.49 5.92 15.81
N LYS A 98 1.37 6.19 16.77
CA LYS A 98 2.40 7.24 16.67
C LYS A 98 3.34 7.01 15.47
N LEU A 99 3.87 5.79 15.33
CA LEU A 99 4.75 5.44 14.19
C LEU A 99 4.06 5.61 12.84
N LEU A 100 2.79 5.24 12.72
CA LEU A 100 2.02 5.41 11.49
C LEU A 100 1.66 6.88 11.24
N GLY A 101 1.41 7.66 12.29
CA GLY A 101 1.21 9.12 12.20
C GLY A 101 2.44 9.85 11.66
N GLU A 102 3.65 9.40 12.00
CA GLU A 102 4.89 10.00 11.51
C GLU A 102 5.43 9.37 10.22
N CYS A 103 4.81 8.28 9.74
CA CYS A 103 5.26 7.56 8.56
C CYS A 103 5.15 8.42 7.29
N ARG A 104 6.23 8.54 6.51
CA ARG A 104 6.23 9.30 5.25
C ARG A 104 5.97 8.44 4.02
N LEU A 105 6.46 7.19 4.03
CA LEU A 105 6.24 6.24 2.96
C LEU A 105 5.60 4.95 3.48
N ILE A 106 4.47 4.56 2.89
CA ILE A 106 3.86 3.25 3.08
C ILE A 106 3.92 2.49 1.77
N ILE A 107 4.45 1.27 1.80
CA ILE A 107 4.50 0.37 0.66
C ILE A 107 3.58 -0.82 0.95
N TRP A 108 2.67 -1.11 0.04
CA TRP A 108 1.79 -2.28 0.11
C TRP A 108 2.03 -3.19 -1.09
N ASP A 109 2.74 -4.29 -0.85
CA ASP A 109 3.03 -5.30 -1.85
C ASP A 109 1.94 -6.38 -1.97
N GLU A 110 1.80 -6.94 -3.16
CA GLU A 110 0.73 -7.86 -3.54
C GLU A 110 -0.67 -7.30 -3.25
N VAL A 111 -0.87 -5.99 -3.47
CA VAL A 111 -2.14 -5.32 -3.13
C VAL A 111 -3.35 -5.88 -3.91
N THR A 112 -3.14 -6.57 -5.03
CA THR A 112 -4.20 -7.16 -5.87
C THR A 112 -5.07 -8.17 -5.14
N VAL A 113 -4.50 -8.84 -4.13
CA VAL A 113 -5.20 -9.84 -3.31
C VAL A 113 -6.01 -9.20 -2.18
N SER A 114 -5.90 -7.87 -2.01
CA SER A 114 -6.58 -7.13 -0.94
C SER A 114 -7.94 -6.57 -1.37
N HIS A 115 -8.89 -6.56 -0.43
CA HIS A 115 -10.22 -6.03 -0.64
C HIS A 115 -10.21 -4.49 -0.67
N LYS A 116 -11.04 -3.86 -1.51
CA LYS A 116 -11.15 -2.38 -1.59
C LYS A 116 -11.52 -1.72 -0.26
N VAL A 117 -12.23 -2.45 0.60
CA VAL A 117 -12.63 -1.98 1.94
C VAL A 117 -11.41 -1.85 2.86
N SER A 118 -10.43 -2.75 2.76
CA SER A 118 -9.14 -2.62 3.46
C SER A 118 -8.39 -1.37 3.02
N PHE A 119 -8.50 -1.04 1.74
CA PHE A 119 -7.84 0.12 1.16
C PHE A 119 -8.46 1.43 1.66
N GLY A 120 -9.80 1.52 1.71
CA GLY A 120 -10.50 2.63 2.37
C GLY A 120 -10.23 2.73 3.87
N ALA A 121 -10.13 1.60 4.56
CA ALA A 121 -9.77 1.56 5.98
C ALA A 121 -8.37 2.13 6.23
N LEU A 122 -7.39 1.87 5.35
CA LEU A 122 -6.06 2.46 5.44
C LEU A 122 -6.10 3.98 5.28
N ASP A 123 -6.81 4.49 4.26
CA ASP A 123 -6.95 5.93 4.01
C ASP A 123 -7.51 6.65 5.25
N MET A 124 -8.64 6.16 5.79
CA MET A 124 -9.23 6.72 7.00
C MET A 124 -8.33 6.62 8.23
N ALA A 125 -7.62 5.51 8.39
CA ALA A 125 -6.68 5.33 9.49
C ALA A 125 -5.58 6.38 9.45
N LEU A 126 -5.01 6.64 8.27
CA LEU A 126 -3.94 7.63 8.11
C LEU A 126 -4.45 9.04 8.32
N GLN A 127 -5.64 9.37 7.81
CA GLN A 127 -6.27 10.66 8.05
C GLN A 127 -6.50 10.90 9.55
N ASP A 128 -6.99 9.89 10.26
CA ASP A 128 -7.23 9.91 11.71
C ASP A 128 -5.93 10.09 12.52
N LEU A 129 -4.92 9.26 12.22
CA LEU A 129 -3.64 9.25 12.93
C LEU A 129 -2.81 10.52 12.68
N LYS A 130 -2.92 11.11 11.50
CA LYS A 130 -2.15 12.30 11.10
C LYS A 130 -2.88 13.61 11.31
N HIS A 131 -4.18 13.57 11.62
CA HIS A 131 -5.03 14.75 11.70
C HIS A 131 -5.08 15.56 10.39
N ILE A 132 -5.01 14.86 9.25
CA ILE A 132 -5.02 15.47 7.91
C ILE A 132 -6.12 14.77 7.10
N THR A 133 -7.09 15.53 6.59
CA THR A 133 -8.22 14.97 5.81
C THR A 133 -7.89 14.70 4.34
N MET A 134 -6.66 15.01 3.92
CA MET A 134 -6.18 14.71 2.57
C MET A 134 -5.96 13.21 2.39
N LEU A 135 -5.96 12.79 1.13
CA LEU A 135 -5.76 11.40 0.71
C LEU A 135 -4.55 10.78 1.44
N MET A 136 -4.75 9.61 2.06
CA MET A 136 -3.75 8.87 2.84
C MET A 136 -3.11 9.68 3.97
N GLY A 137 -3.81 10.69 4.49
CA GLY A 137 -3.26 11.62 5.49
C GLY A 137 -2.00 12.33 5.01
N ASP A 138 -1.88 12.59 3.70
CA ASP A 138 -0.71 13.21 3.07
C ASP A 138 0.58 12.36 3.12
N ALA A 139 0.45 11.07 3.41
CA ALA A 139 1.55 10.13 3.24
C ALA A 139 1.75 9.77 1.76
N THR A 140 2.99 9.46 1.39
CA THR A 140 3.25 8.76 0.13
C THR A 140 2.89 7.29 0.31
N VAL A 141 2.01 6.77 -0.55
CA VAL A 141 1.61 5.37 -0.56
C VAL A 141 1.95 4.74 -1.91
N LEU A 142 2.82 3.74 -1.90
CA LEU A 142 3.18 2.95 -3.06
C LEU A 142 2.51 1.57 -2.98
N LEU A 143 1.47 1.39 -3.79
CA LEU A 143 0.87 0.08 -4.03
C LEU A 143 1.71 -0.65 -5.07
N ALA A 144 2.07 -1.90 -4.84
CA ALA A 144 2.82 -2.69 -5.81
C ALA A 144 2.16 -4.05 -5.98
N ALA A 145 1.91 -4.44 -7.23
CA ALA A 145 1.34 -5.74 -7.54
C ALA A 145 1.43 -6.03 -9.05
N ASP A 146 1.01 -7.23 -9.40
CA ASP A 146 0.75 -7.62 -10.77
C ASP A 146 -0.71 -8.04 -10.92
N PHE A 147 -1.53 -7.23 -11.62
CA PHE A 147 -2.93 -7.58 -11.88
C PHE A 147 -3.12 -8.78 -12.83
N ARG A 148 -2.04 -9.30 -13.42
CA ARG A 148 -2.04 -10.59 -14.13
C ARG A 148 -2.04 -11.79 -13.17
N GLN A 149 -1.83 -11.54 -11.87
CA GLN A 149 -1.93 -12.54 -10.81
C GLN A 149 -3.34 -12.57 -10.19
N THR A 150 -3.50 -13.17 -9.01
CA THR A 150 -4.80 -13.40 -8.38
C THR A 150 -5.47 -12.13 -7.88
N LEU A 151 -6.80 -12.09 -8.04
CA LEU A 151 -7.69 -11.10 -7.43
C LEU A 151 -8.04 -11.48 -5.98
N PRO A 152 -8.75 -10.61 -5.22
CA PRO A 152 -9.14 -10.94 -3.85
C PRO A 152 -10.06 -12.17 -3.84
N VAL A 153 -9.78 -13.11 -2.93
CA VAL A 153 -10.62 -14.30 -2.76
C VAL A 153 -11.87 -13.90 -1.98
N VAL A 154 -13.04 -14.04 -2.61
CA VAL A 154 -14.35 -13.82 -1.97
C VAL A 154 -15.10 -15.16 -1.95
N PRO A 155 -15.30 -15.78 -0.78
CA PRO A 155 -15.94 -17.10 -0.70
C PRO A 155 -17.36 -17.09 -1.29
N LYS A 156 -17.66 -18.08 -2.14
CA LYS A 156 -18.98 -18.26 -2.79
C LYS A 156 -19.40 -17.09 -3.70
N ALA A 157 -18.45 -16.30 -4.18
CA ALA A 157 -18.72 -15.11 -4.95
C ALA A 157 -18.75 -15.37 -6.46
N THR A 158 -19.40 -14.48 -7.19
CA THR A 158 -19.34 -14.45 -8.65
C THR A 158 -18.10 -13.70 -9.14
N ARG A 159 -17.77 -13.82 -10.43
CA ARG A 159 -16.71 -12.99 -11.05
C ARG A 159 -16.96 -11.49 -10.89
N ALA A 160 -18.22 -11.07 -10.94
CA ALA A 160 -18.60 -9.67 -10.75
C ALA A 160 -18.29 -9.20 -9.32
N ASP A 161 -18.54 -10.06 -8.33
CA ASP A 161 -18.22 -9.78 -6.93
C ASP A 161 -16.71 -9.67 -6.69
N GLU A 162 -15.90 -10.55 -7.30
CA GLU A 162 -14.43 -10.47 -7.23
C GLU A 162 -13.88 -9.16 -7.83
N VAL A 163 -14.41 -8.74 -8.99
CA VAL A 163 -14.04 -7.46 -9.59
C VAL A 163 -14.50 -6.30 -8.69
N ASN A 164 -15.71 -6.38 -8.14
CA ASN A 164 -16.24 -5.35 -7.24
C ASN A 164 -15.44 -5.26 -5.93
N ALA A 165 -14.89 -6.38 -5.45
CA ALA A 165 -14.02 -6.46 -4.29
C ALA A 165 -12.61 -5.93 -4.55
N SER A 166 -12.14 -5.94 -5.80
CA SER A 166 -10.81 -5.47 -6.19
C SER A 166 -10.58 -4.00 -5.85
N ILE A 167 -9.35 -3.65 -5.48
CA ILE A 167 -8.93 -2.26 -5.24
C ILE A 167 -9.19 -1.33 -6.43
N LYS A 168 -9.25 -1.86 -7.66
CA LYS A 168 -9.61 -1.09 -8.87
C LYS A 168 -11.02 -0.52 -8.82
N SER A 169 -11.91 -1.17 -8.08
CA SER A 169 -13.29 -0.77 -7.85
C SER A 169 -13.46 0.13 -6.61
N SER A 170 -12.34 0.57 -6.01
CA SER A 170 -12.34 1.56 -4.92
C SER A 170 -12.49 2.98 -5.48
N TYR A 171 -13.18 3.85 -4.73
CA TYR A 171 -13.22 5.29 -5.03
C TYR A 171 -11.83 5.93 -5.02
N LEU A 172 -10.89 5.39 -4.24
CA LEU A 172 -9.51 5.86 -4.16
C LEU A 172 -8.70 5.60 -5.42
N TRP A 173 -9.15 4.66 -6.28
CA TRP A 173 -8.39 4.24 -7.46
C TRP A 173 -8.30 5.34 -8.52
N SER A 174 -9.27 6.26 -8.58
CA SER A 174 -9.23 7.40 -9.50
C SER A 174 -8.09 8.38 -9.20
N SER A 175 -7.61 8.42 -7.96
CA SER A 175 -6.49 9.26 -7.51
C SER A 175 -5.12 8.59 -7.66
N VAL A 176 -5.08 7.33 -8.11
CA VAL A 176 -3.85 6.55 -8.23
C VAL A 176 -3.05 6.96 -9.46
N GLN A 177 -1.81 7.37 -9.24
CA GLN A 177 -0.82 7.59 -10.30
C GLN A 177 -0.14 6.26 -10.66
N LYS A 178 -0.22 5.85 -11.93
CA LYS A 178 0.31 4.57 -12.38
C LYS A 178 1.77 4.69 -12.82
N LEU A 179 2.59 3.82 -12.28
CA LEU A 179 3.99 3.59 -12.65
C LEU A 179 4.13 2.17 -13.21
N ARG A 180 5.07 1.96 -14.14
CA ARG A 180 5.24 0.66 -14.80
C ARG A 180 6.69 0.24 -14.85
N LEU A 181 6.95 -1.04 -14.57
CA LEU A 181 8.21 -1.69 -14.93
C LEU A 181 7.92 -2.65 -16.09
N THR A 182 8.63 -2.49 -17.20
CA THR A 182 8.39 -3.25 -18.44
C THR A 182 9.56 -4.10 -18.87
N THR A 183 10.75 -3.90 -18.28
CA THR A 183 11.98 -4.59 -18.65
C THR A 183 12.34 -5.61 -17.57
N ASN A 184 12.61 -6.85 -17.99
CA ASN A 184 13.25 -7.90 -17.19
C ASN A 184 14.76 -7.84 -17.38
#